data_AF-A0A9Q2P376-F1
#
_entry.id   AF-A0A9Q2P376-F1
#
_cell.length_a   1.000
_cell.length_b   1.000
_cell.length_c   1.000
_cell.angle_alpha   90.00
_cell.angle_beta   90.00
_cell.angle_gamma   90.00
#
_symmetry.space_group_name_H-M   'P 1'
#
loop_
_entity.id
_entity.type
_entity.pdbx_description
1 polymer ?
#
loop_
_entity_poly.entity_id
_entity_poly.type
_entity_poly.pdbx_seq_one_letter_code
_entity_poly.pdbx_strand_id
1 'polypeptide(L)'
;MAAKLRKGDKVVVLAGKDKGKSGTIASVDPKAGKAIVDGVNVAIRHVRQSQTTQGGRTPKAMPIDLSNLAIVDANGKPTRVGFKIEGDKKVRYAKTTGDVIDA
;
A
#
# COMPACT_ATOMS: atom_id res chain seq x y z
N MET A 1 -16.60 4.76 -6.62
CA MET A 1 -16.53 3.47 -5.89
C MET A 1 -15.58 3.67 -4.71
N ALA A 2 -15.93 3.26 -3.49
CA ALA A 2 -15.07 3.48 -2.32
C ALA A 2 -13.76 2.67 -2.45
N ALA A 3 -12.62 3.30 -2.22
CA ALA A 3 -11.32 2.64 -2.29
C ALA A 3 -11.17 1.61 -1.16
N LYS A 4 -10.76 0.39 -1.52
CA LYS A 4 -10.49 -0.69 -0.56
C LYS A 4 -9.20 -0.45 0.23
N LEU A 5 -8.20 0.12 -0.44
CA LEU A 5 -6.89 0.47 0.11
C LEU A 5 -6.77 2.00 0.21
N ARG A 6 -6.23 2.48 1.32
CA ARG A 6 -6.03 3.90 1.63
C ARG A 6 -4.58 4.15 2.07
N LYS A 7 -4.18 5.42 2.04
CA LYS A 7 -2.88 5.85 2.61
C LYS A 7 -2.83 5.51 4.10
N GLY A 8 -1.71 4.99 4.56
CA GLY A 8 -1.51 4.57 5.96
C GLY A 8 -1.87 3.12 6.25
N ASP A 9 -2.57 2.41 5.34
CA ASP A 9 -2.85 0.99 5.53
C ASP A 9 -1.55 0.17 5.47
N LYS A 10 -1.45 -0.83 6.34
CA LYS A 10 -0.40 -1.85 6.30
C LYS A 10 -0.79 -2.97 5.32
N VAL A 11 0.05 -3.18 4.32
CA VAL A 11 -0.21 -4.12 3.23
C VAL A 11 0.91 -5.13 3.06
N VAL A 12 0.58 -6.25 2.44
CA VAL A 12 1.51 -7.29 2.01
C VAL A 12 1.41 -7.48 0.50
N VAL A 13 2.55 -7.72 -0.13
CA VAL A 13 2.65 -7.96 -1.56
C VAL A 13 2.28 -9.42 -1.86
N LEU A 14 1.25 -9.62 -2.67
CA LEU A 14 0.76 -10.94 -3.08
C LEU A 14 1.56 -11.54 -4.24
N ALA A 15 2.02 -10.69 -5.16
CA ALA A 15 2.64 -11.09 -6.41
C ALA A 15 3.71 -10.09 -6.87
N GLY A 16 4.66 -10.58 -7.67
CA GLY A 16 5.78 -9.79 -8.21
C GLY A 16 7.10 -10.01 -7.47
N LYS A 17 8.08 -9.16 -7.77
CA LYS A 17 9.47 -9.25 -7.26
C LYS A 17 9.56 -9.29 -5.74
N ASP A 18 8.69 -8.53 -5.06
CA ASP A 18 8.70 -8.33 -3.61
C ASP A 18 7.63 -9.16 -2.89
N LYS A 19 7.16 -10.27 -3.48
CA LYS A 19 6.13 -11.14 -2.90
C LYS A 19 6.46 -11.52 -1.45
N GLY A 20 5.47 -11.37 -0.57
CA GLY A 20 5.58 -11.69 0.87
C GLY A 20 6.12 -10.55 1.73
N LYS A 21 6.71 -9.49 1.15
CA LYS A 21 7.10 -8.31 1.92
C LYS A 21 5.88 -7.52 2.36
N SER A 22 5.96 -6.96 3.55
CA SER A 22 4.96 -6.03 4.08
C SER A 22 5.51 -4.62 4.14
N GLY A 23 4.61 -3.64 4.05
CA GLY A 23 4.95 -2.23 4.10
C GLY A 23 3.71 -1.37 4.30
N THR A 24 3.91 -0.08 4.54
CA THR A 24 2.84 0.90 4.71
C THR A 24 2.63 1.64 3.40
N ILE A 25 1.37 1.91 3.05
CA ILE A 25 1.05 2.71 1.86
C ILE A 25 1.38 4.19 2.13
N ALA A 26 2.40 4.71 1.44
CA ALA A 26 2.78 6.13 1.48
C ALA A 26 1.83 7.01 0.67
N SER A 27 1.38 6.53 -0.49
CA SER A 27 0.39 7.20 -1.34
C SER A 27 -0.36 6.22 -2.22
N VAL A 28 -1.58 6.59 -2.60
CA VAL A 28 -2.42 5.84 -3.54
C VAL A 28 -2.80 6.77 -4.68
N ASP A 29 -2.71 6.27 -5.91
CA ASP A 29 -3.29 6.88 -7.09
C ASP A 29 -4.44 5.97 -7.59
N PRO A 30 -5.70 6.27 -7.20
CA PRO A 30 -6.85 5.49 -7.62
C PRO A 30 -7.13 5.57 -9.12
N LYS A 31 -6.70 6.65 -9.80
CA LYS A 31 -6.94 6.82 -11.25
C LYS A 31 -6.02 5.92 -12.05
N ALA A 32 -4.75 5.86 -11.66
CA ALA A 32 -3.76 4.98 -12.29
C ALA A 32 -3.85 3.52 -11.79
N GLY A 33 -4.59 3.25 -10.71
CA GLY A 33 -4.70 1.92 -10.12
C GLY A 33 -3.44 1.46 -9.38
N LYS A 34 -2.62 2.41 -8.90
CA LYS A 34 -1.31 2.15 -8.30
C LYS A 34 -1.20 2.71 -6.89
N ALA A 35 -0.28 2.16 -6.12
CA ALA A 35 0.11 2.67 -4.81
C ALA A 35 1.63 2.69 -4.68
N ILE A 36 2.16 3.61 -3.87
CA ILE A 36 3.56 3.59 -3.45
C ILE A 36 3.58 3.03 -2.03
N VAL A 37 4.34 1.95 -1.84
CA VAL A 37 4.49 1.26 -0.57
C VAL A 37 5.94 1.39 -0.12
N ASP A 38 6.15 1.80 1.13
CA ASP A 38 7.50 1.99 1.64
C ASP A 38 8.26 0.67 1.73
N GLY A 39 9.51 0.67 1.24
CA GLY A 39 10.38 -0.51 1.24
C GLY A 39 10.04 -1.58 0.18
N VAL A 40 9.00 -1.36 -0.63
CA VAL A 40 8.56 -2.27 -1.69
C VAL A 40 8.81 -1.64 -3.07
N ASN A 41 9.16 -2.46 -4.05
CA ASN A 41 9.44 -2.04 -5.42
C ASN A 41 10.48 -0.91 -5.50
N VAL A 42 11.58 -1.05 -4.76
CA VAL A 42 12.63 -0.03 -4.69
C VAL A 42 13.50 -0.09 -5.95
N ALA A 43 13.58 1.05 -6.64
CA ALA A 43 14.50 1.27 -7.75
C ALA A 43 15.58 2.29 -7.33
N ILE A 44 16.78 2.11 -7.86
CA ILE A 44 17.86 3.09 -7.68
C ILE A 44 17.68 4.17 -8.74
N ARG A 45 17.47 5.40 -8.30
CA ARG A 45 17.48 6.58 -9.17
C ARG A 45 18.85 7.21 -9.14
N HIS A 46 19.50 7.31 -10.29
CA HIS A 46 20.72 8.10 -10.46
C HIS A 46 20.33 9.56 -10.63
N VAL A 47 20.72 10.38 -9.67
CA VAL A 47 20.44 11.83 -9.66
C VAL A 47 21.71 12.56 -10.04
N ARG A 48 21.64 13.38 -11.09
CA ARG A 48 22.73 14.28 -11.49
C ARG A 48 22.87 15.37 -10.43
N GLN A 49 24.12 15.70 -10.08
CA GLN A 49 24.42 16.78 -9.15
C GLN A 49 23.84 18.11 -9.65
N SER A 50 23.26 18.89 -8.74
CA SER A 50 22.83 20.28 -8.96
C SER A 50 23.71 21.23 -8.14
N GLN A 51 23.54 22.55 -8.30
CA GLN A 51 24.24 23.54 -7.47
C GLN A 51 23.88 23.42 -5.98
N THR A 52 22.71 22.87 -5.65
CA THR A 52 22.19 22.80 -4.27
C THR A 52 22.19 21.39 -3.68
N THR A 53 22.42 20.35 -4.48
CA THR A 53 22.27 18.96 -4.05
C THR A 53 23.36 18.09 -4.62
N GLN A 54 24.04 17.33 -3.75
CA GLN A 54 25.00 16.33 -4.17
C GLN A 54 24.30 15.25 -5.03
N GLY A 55 24.92 14.89 -6.15
CA GLY A 55 24.45 13.80 -6.99
C GLY A 55 24.63 12.44 -6.30
N GLY A 56 24.07 11.38 -6.87
CA GLY A 56 24.28 10.04 -6.34
C GLY A 56 23.20 9.03 -6.71
N ARG A 57 23.27 7.88 -6.05
CA ARG A 57 22.30 6.80 -6.16
C ARG A 57 21.31 6.90 -5.01
N THR A 58 20.09 7.33 -5.30
CA THR A 58 19.03 7.46 -4.29
C THR A 58 18.04 6.30 -4.44
N PRO A 59 17.82 5.47 -3.41
CA PRO A 59 16.76 4.47 -3.45
C PRO A 59 15.40 5.17 -3.42
N LYS A 60 14.52 4.83 -4.37
CA LYS A 60 13.17 5.39 -4.46
C LYS A 60 12.16 4.25 -4.58
N ALA A 61 11.15 4.26 -3.73
CA ALA A 61 10.00 3.36 -3.86
C ALA A 61 9.22 3.70 -5.13
N MET A 62 8.99 2.70 -5.97
CA MET A 62 8.24 2.84 -7.21
C MET A 62 6.79 2.36 -7.04
N PRO A 63 5.85 2.87 -7.86
CA PRO A 63 4.46 2.44 -7.78
C PRO A 63 4.31 0.93 -8.06
N ILE A 64 3.41 0.29 -7.31
CA ILE A 64 2.97 -1.09 -7.50
C ILE A 64 1.46 -1.10 -7.76
N ASP A 65 0.98 -2.05 -8.55
CA ASP A 65 -0.46 -2.17 -8.85
C ASP A 65 -1.25 -2.60 -7.61
N LEU A 66 -2.43 -1.99 -7.43
CA LEU A 66 -3.31 -2.25 -6.28
C LEU A 66 -3.76 -3.72 -6.20
N SER A 67 -3.85 -4.42 -7.33
CA SER A 67 -4.20 -5.85 -7.38
C SER A 67 -3.15 -6.76 -6.74
N ASN A 68 -1.90 -6.30 -6.68
CA ASN A 68 -0.79 -7.07 -6.12
C ASN A 68 -0.62 -6.82 -4.62
N LEU A 69 -1.52 -6.04 -4.00
CA LEU A 69 -1.51 -5.70 -2.58
C LEU A 69 -2.73 -6.28 -1.86
N ALA A 70 -2.53 -6.76 -0.64
CA ALA A 70 -3.59 -7.11 0.30
C ALA A 70 -3.37 -6.40 1.63
N ILE A 71 -4.44 -6.11 2.36
CA ILE A 71 -4.33 -5.64 3.75
C ILE A 71 -3.85 -6.79 4.63
N VAL A 72 -3.03 -6.43 5.61
CA VAL A 72 -2.61 -7.34 6.67
C VAL A 72 -3.64 -7.27 7.79
N ASP A 73 -4.20 -8.43 8.15
CA ASP A 73 -5.08 -8.60 9.31
C ASP A 73 -4.38 -8.30 10.63
N ALA A 74 -5.15 -8.17 11.72
CA ALA A 74 -4.62 -8.23 13.08
C ALA A 74 -3.78 -9.51 13.33
N ASN A 75 -4.13 -10.61 12.66
CA ASN A 75 -3.42 -11.90 12.69
C ASN A 75 -2.20 -11.99 11.76
N GLY A 76 -1.81 -10.91 11.08
CA GLY A 76 -0.65 -10.91 10.18
C GLY A 76 -0.87 -11.60 8.82
N LYS A 77 -2.08 -12.07 8.54
CA LYS A 77 -2.42 -12.77 7.28
C LYS A 77 -2.95 -11.78 6.22
N PRO A 78 -2.74 -12.03 4.92
CA PRO A 78 -3.35 -11.24 3.85
C PRO A 78 -4.87 -11.43 3.84
N THR A 79 -5.62 -10.32 3.78
CA THR A 79 -7.09 -10.34 3.78
C THR A 79 -7.68 -9.49 2.66
N ARG A 80 -8.93 -9.82 2.31
CA ARG A 80 -9.74 -9.00 1.41
C ARG A 80 -10.59 -8.04 2.24
N VAL A 81 -10.69 -6.80 1.76
CA VAL A 81 -11.52 -5.76 2.36
C VAL A 81 -12.98 -5.91 1.92
N GLY A 82 -13.88 -5.96 2.88
CA GLY A 82 -15.32 -5.78 2.71
C GLY A 82 -15.78 -4.40 3.20
N PHE A 83 -17.03 -4.05 2.93
CA PHE A 83 -17.68 -2.86 3.47
C PHE A 83 -18.94 -3.28 4.24
N LYS A 84 -19.10 -2.81 5.47
CA LYS A 84 -20.33 -2.93 6.25
C LYS A 84 -20.82 -1.55 6.65
N ILE A 85 -22.10 -1.46 6.97
CA ILE A 85 -22.70 -0.23 7.49
C ILE A 85 -22.87 -0.45 8.99
N GLU A 86 -22.21 0.38 9.80
CA GLU A 86 -22.41 0.42 11.25
C GLU A 86 -23.05 1.77 11.59
N GLY A 87 -24.32 1.72 11.97
CA GLY A 87 -25.17 2.92 12.10
C GLY A 87 -25.28 3.65 10.75
N ASP A 88 -24.83 4.89 10.71
CA ASP A 88 -24.85 5.74 9.51
C ASP A 88 -23.53 5.74 8.74
N LYS A 89 -22.48 5.05 9.23
CA LYS A 89 -21.14 5.07 8.65
C LYS A 89 -20.81 3.78 7.91
N LYS A 90 -20.32 3.92 6.68
CA LYS A 90 -19.78 2.82 5.90
C LYS A 90 -18.32 2.57 6.28
N VAL A 91 -18.08 1.46 6.98
CA VAL A 91 -16.75 1.08 7.48
C VAL A 91 -16.15 -0.06 6.66
N ARG A 92 -14.81 -0.05 6.52
CA ARG A 92 -14.04 -1.17 5.97
C ARG A 92 -13.84 -2.25 7.02
N TYR A 93 -14.00 -3.51 6.64
CA TYR A 93 -13.72 -4.65 7.51
C TYR A 93 -12.90 -5.73 6.81
N ALA A 94 -12.12 -6.48 7.58
CA ALA A 94 -11.37 -7.64 7.10
C ALA A 94 -12.31 -8.83 6.93
N LYS A 95 -12.41 -9.42 5.74
CA LYS A 95 -13.34 -10.54 5.50
C LYS A 95 -13.03 -11.82 6.27
N THR A 96 -11.79 -12.00 6.72
CA THR A 96 -11.33 -13.20 7.43
C THR A 96 -11.69 -13.17 8.91
N THR A 97 -11.45 -12.04 9.58
CA THR A 97 -11.67 -11.87 11.02
C THR A 97 -12.96 -11.15 11.36
N GLY A 98 -13.48 -10.32 10.45
CA GLY A 98 -14.60 -9.43 10.73
C GLY A 98 -14.17 -8.09 11.35
N ASP A 99 -12.88 -7.92 11.64
CA ASP A 99 -12.34 -6.74 12.31
C ASP A 99 -12.46 -5.48 11.44
N VAL A 100 -12.77 -4.36 12.09
CA VAL A 100 -12.88 -3.05 11.44
C VAL A 100 -11.49 -2.48 11.17
N ILE A 101 -11.26 -2.05 9.94
CA ILE A 101 -9.96 -1.53 9.44
C ILE A 101 -9.89 0.00 9.56
N ASP A 102 -11.04 0.68 9.55
CA ASP A 102 -11.10 2.14 9.70
C ASP A 102 -11.06 2.51 11.20
N ALA A 103 -9.87 2.82 11.70
CA ALA A 103 -9.66 3.63 12.91
C ALA A 103 -9.30 5.07 12.51
#